data_AF-A0A7J5XSD7-F1
#
_entry.id   AF-A0A7J5XSD7-F1
#
_cell.length_a   1.000
_cell.length_b   1.000
_cell.length_c   1.000
_cell.angle_alpha   90.00
_cell.angle_beta   90.00
_cell.angle_gamma   90.00
#
_symmetry.space_group_name_H-M   'P 1'
#
loop_
_entity.id
_entity.type
_entity.pdbx_description
1 polymer ?
#
loop_
_entity_poly.entity_id
_entity_poly.type
_entity_poly.pdbx_seq_one_letter_code
_entity_poly.pdbx_strand_id
1 'polypeptide(L)'
;MVRLLSPLKKATTVLCDESRPTVSLIVPLKHMIEQSMAQCDEDSSTIAQMKRAILKDFTDRYQGEQNKFLQESTALDPRFRSLHQLNDSQREDVFDRLKLKATQMQNQILSA
;
A
#
# COMPACT_ATOMS: atom_id res chain seq x y z
N MET A 1 -20.50 9.28 11.91
CA MET A 1 -20.37 8.04 11.11
C MET A 1 -20.02 8.29 9.63
N VAL A 2 -20.74 9.13 8.88
CA VAL A 2 -20.47 9.34 7.42
C VAL A 2 -19.02 9.74 7.12
N ARG A 3 -18.39 10.58 7.95
CA ARG A 3 -16.98 10.97 7.77
C ARG A 3 -15.99 9.83 8.02
N LEU A 4 -16.30 8.89 8.92
CA LEU A 4 -15.43 7.77 9.28
C LEU A 4 -15.21 6.81 8.09
N LEU A 5 -16.26 6.52 7.33
CA LEU A 5 -16.18 5.57 6.20
C LEU A 5 -15.74 6.23 4.88
N SER A 6 -15.54 7.55 4.87
CA SER A 6 -15.10 8.30 3.69
C SER A 6 -13.80 7.78 3.07
N PRO A 7 -12.75 7.43 3.84
CA PRO A 7 -11.51 6.84 3.30
C PRO A 7 -11.76 5.52 2.58
N LEU A 8 -12.61 4.65 3.15
CA LEU A 8 -12.97 3.36 2.55
C LEU A 8 -13.75 3.57 1.25
N LYS A 9 -14.73 4.49 1.26
CA LYS A 9 -15.46 4.87 0.03
C LYS A 9 -14.51 5.35 -1.06
N LYS A 10 -13.55 6.22 -0.73
CA LYS A 10 -12.55 6.73 -1.69
C LYS A 10 -11.72 5.59 -2.28
N ALA A 11 -11.20 4.70 -1.43
CA ALA A 11 -10.41 3.56 -1.90
C ALA A 11 -11.22 2.66 -2.84
N THR A 12 -12.46 2.32 -2.48
CA THR A 12 -13.34 1.53 -3.33
C THR A 12 -13.66 2.23 -4.64
N THR A 13 -13.97 3.53 -4.62
CA THR A 13 -14.23 4.30 -5.85
C THR A 13 -13.01 4.30 -6.76
N VAL A 14 -11.81 4.57 -6.27
CA VAL A 14 -10.59 4.54 -7.10
C VAL A 14 -10.37 3.17 -7.72
N LEU A 15 -10.53 2.10 -6.95
CA LEU A 15 -10.37 0.72 -7.44
C LEU A 15 -11.47 0.31 -8.43
N CYS A 16 -12.68 0.85 -8.32
CA CYS A 16 -13.80 0.54 -9.21
C CYS A 16 -13.86 1.44 -10.45
N ASP A 17 -13.28 2.64 -10.40
CA ASP A 17 -13.28 3.62 -11.49
C ASP A 17 -12.15 3.35 -12.51
N GLU A 18 -11.03 2.76 -12.06
CA GLU A 18 -10.03 2.25 -13.00
C GLU A 18 -10.60 1.07 -13.80
N SER A 19 -10.69 1.22 -15.13
CA SER A 19 -11.08 0.13 -16.05
C SER A 19 -10.23 -1.13 -15.89
N ARG A 20 -9.02 -1.00 -15.35
CA ARG A 20 -8.08 -2.08 -15.01
C ARG A 20 -7.35 -1.69 -13.72
N PRO A 21 -7.90 -2.01 -12.53
CA PRO A 21 -7.25 -1.62 -11.28
C PRO A 21 -5.83 -2.19 -11.22
N THR A 22 -4.84 -1.31 -11.04
CA THR A 22 -3.45 -1.73 -11.00
C THR A 22 -3.05 -2.19 -9.60
N VAL A 23 -2.29 -3.28 -9.53
CA VAL A 23 -1.73 -3.81 -8.27
C VAL A 23 -0.88 -2.75 -7.52
N SER A 24 -0.30 -1.80 -8.25
CA SER A 24 0.46 -0.66 -7.72
C SER A 24 -0.36 0.29 -6.83
N LEU A 25 -1.69 0.27 -6.90
CA LEU A 25 -2.56 1.11 -6.06
C LEU A 25 -2.76 0.55 -4.65
N ILE A 26 -2.51 -0.74 -4.43
CA ILE A 26 -2.86 -1.41 -3.18
C ILE A 26 -2.08 -0.83 -2.01
N VAL A 27 -0.76 -0.63 -2.14
CA VAL A 27 0.07 -0.09 -1.05
C VAL A 27 -0.28 1.37 -0.71
N PRO A 28 -0.39 2.30 -1.70
CA PRO A 28 -0.81 3.67 -1.41
C PRO A 28 -2.21 3.75 -0.76
N LEU A 29 -3.17 2.97 -1.23
CA LEU A 29 -4.53 2.97 -0.68
C LEU A 29 -4.58 2.37 0.73
N LYS A 30 -3.84 1.28 0.99
CA LYS A 30 -3.68 0.72 2.34
C LYS A 30 -3.12 1.77 3.30
N HIS A 31 -2.03 2.43 2.92
CA HIS A 31 -1.43 3.48 3.74
C HIS A 31 -2.40 4.64 4.01
N MET A 32 -3.13 5.10 2.99
CA MET A 32 -4.14 6.17 3.15
C MET A 32 -5.25 5.78 4.14
N ILE A 33 -5.72 4.53 4.09
CA ILE A 33 -6.72 4.03 5.05
C ILE A 33 -6.13 3.98 6.46
N GLU A 34 -4.93 3.43 6.63
CA GLU A 34 -4.25 3.34 7.94
C GLU A 34 -4.07 4.73 8.58
N GLN A 35 -3.58 5.70 7.81
CA GLN A 35 -3.43 7.09 8.28
C GLN A 35 -4.77 7.71 8.67
N SER A 36 -5.84 7.42 7.90
CA SER A 36 -7.17 7.94 8.21
C SER A 36 -7.83 7.28 9.44
N MET A 37 -7.37 6.09 9.82
CA MET A 37 -7.83 5.35 11.00
C MET A 37 -6.93 5.55 12.23
N ALA A 38 -5.87 6.36 12.13
CA ALA A 38 -5.06 6.74 13.27
C ALA A 38 -5.93 7.39 14.37
N GLN A 39 -5.62 7.05 15.62
CA GLN A 39 -6.34 7.59 16.78
C GLN A 39 -6.10 9.11 16.87
N CYS A 40 -7.17 9.84 17.15
CA CYS A 40 -7.14 11.28 17.37
C CYS A 40 -7.82 11.56 18.72
N ASP A 41 -7.22 12.46 19.52
CA ASP A 41 -7.74 12.80 20.86
C ASP A 41 -9.13 13.44 20.82
N GLU A 42 -9.51 14.01 19.67
CA GLU A 42 -10.82 14.59 19.40
C GLU A 42 -11.90 13.55 19.03
N ASP A 43 -11.52 12.27 18.87
CA ASP A 43 -12.49 11.22 18.55
C ASP A 43 -13.36 10.90 19.76
N SER A 44 -14.68 10.78 19.54
CA SER A 44 -15.55 10.20 20.56
C SER A 44 -15.18 8.73 20.81
N SER A 45 -15.48 8.22 22.01
CA SER A 45 -15.19 6.82 22.38
C SER A 45 -15.65 5.80 21.32
N THR A 46 -16.86 5.97 20.78
CA THR A 46 -17.39 5.12 19.70
C THR A 46 -16.56 5.20 18.43
N ILE A 47 -16.15 6.41 18.00
CA ILE A 47 -15.33 6.59 16.79
C ILE A 47 -13.94 5.97 16.98
N ALA A 48 -13.31 6.18 18.13
CA ALA A 48 -12.02 5.59 18.45
C ALA A 48 -12.08 4.05 18.44
N GLN A 49 -13.14 3.45 18.99
CA GLN A 49 -13.36 2.00 18.94
C GLN A 49 -13.55 1.49 17.50
N MET A 50 -14.34 2.19 16.69
CA MET A 50 -14.55 1.80 15.29
C MET A 50 -13.27 1.92 14.46
N LYS A 51 -12.52 3.02 14.58
CA LYS A 51 -11.20 3.19 13.94
C LYS A 51 -10.26 2.05 14.29
N ARG A 52 -10.19 1.68 15.58
CA ARG A 52 -9.37 0.56 16.07
C ARG A 52 -9.80 -0.77 15.46
N ALA A 53 -11.11 -1.02 15.35
CA ALA A 53 -11.64 -2.24 14.74
C ALA A 53 -11.28 -2.32 13.24
N ILE A 54 -11.44 -1.22 12.51
CA ILE A 54 -11.07 -1.13 11.08
C ILE A 54 -9.57 -1.34 10.91
N LEU A 55 -8.74 -0.64 11.70
CA LEU A 55 -7.29 -0.75 11.61
C LEU A 55 -6.84 -2.19 11.87
N LYS A 56 -7.38 -2.84 12.91
CA LYS A 56 -7.09 -4.24 13.23
C LYS A 56 -7.41 -5.18 12.06
N ASP A 57 -8.54 -4.99 11.38
CA ASP A 57 -8.93 -5.79 10.22
C ASP A 57 -8.04 -5.57 8.98
N PHE A 58 -7.36 -4.43 8.89
CA PHE A 58 -6.48 -4.06 7.78
C PHE A 58 -5.00 -4.39 8.02
N THR A 59 -4.51 -4.34 9.26
CA THR A 59 -3.10 -4.50 9.59
C THR A 59 -2.55 -5.85 9.11
N ASP A 60 -3.32 -6.92 9.28
CA ASP A 60 -2.86 -8.28 8.96
C ASP A 60 -2.95 -8.61 7.46
N ARG A 61 -3.53 -7.70 6.66
CA ARG A 61 -3.65 -7.89 5.21
C ARG A 61 -2.32 -7.59 4.52
N TYR A 62 -1.93 -8.46 3.58
CA TYR A 62 -0.74 -8.33 2.75
C TYR A 62 0.56 -8.28 3.55
N GLN A 63 0.90 -9.40 4.18
CA GLN A 63 2.12 -9.57 4.99
C GLN A 63 3.18 -10.40 4.23
N GLY A 64 4.43 -10.35 4.72
CA GLY A 64 5.53 -11.15 4.18
C GLY A 64 5.80 -10.92 2.69
N GLU A 65 5.91 -12.00 1.93
CA GLU A 65 6.25 -11.96 0.49
C GLU A 65 5.19 -11.23 -0.34
N GLN A 66 3.91 -11.29 0.05
CA GLN A 66 2.86 -10.53 -0.64
C GLN A 66 3.12 -9.04 -0.53
N ASN A 67 3.51 -8.55 0.65
CA ASN A 67 3.83 -7.13 0.84
C ASN A 67 5.02 -6.71 -0.04
N LYS A 68 6.07 -7.54 -0.09
CA LYS A 68 7.27 -7.26 -0.92
C LYS A 68 6.91 -7.13 -2.39
N PHE A 69 6.09 -8.04 -2.91
CA PHE A 69 5.59 -7.98 -4.29
C PHE A 69 4.75 -6.72 -4.55
N LEU A 70 3.86 -6.34 -3.62
CA LEU A 70 3.05 -5.14 -3.75
C LEU A 70 3.89 -3.86 -3.71
N GLN A 71 4.90 -3.79 -2.84
CA GLN A 71 5.83 -2.67 -2.77
C GLN A 71 6.64 -2.52 -4.06
N GLU A 72 7.14 -3.62 -4.62
CA GLU A 72 7.83 -3.62 -5.92
C GLU A 72 6.90 -3.18 -7.05
N SER A 73 5.67 -3.69 -7.09
CA SER A 73 4.65 -3.28 -8.06
C SER A 73 4.33 -1.78 -7.96
N THR A 74 4.28 -1.26 -6.74
CA THR A 74 4.07 0.17 -6.47
C THR A 74 5.27 1.01 -6.92
N ALA A 75 6.49 0.55 -6.67
CA ALA A 75 7.72 1.25 -7.03
C ALA A 75 7.93 1.35 -8.55
N LEU A 76 7.48 0.34 -9.29
CA LEU A 76 7.52 0.31 -10.76
C LEU A 76 6.48 1.23 -11.41
N ASP A 77 5.44 1.65 -10.68
CA ASP A 77 4.49 2.64 -11.16
C ASP A 77 5.06 4.06 -10.98
N PRO A 78 5.28 4.82 -12.08
CA PRO A 78 5.85 6.15 -12.00
C PRO A 78 5.08 7.11 -11.06
N ARG A 79 3.76 6.89 -10.89
CA ARG A 79 2.90 7.69 -9.99
C ARG A 79 3.31 7.55 -8.52
N PHE A 80 3.91 6.41 -8.14
CA PHE A 80 4.18 6.05 -6.75
C PHE A 80 5.65 5.70 -6.47
N ARG A 81 6.54 5.97 -7.44
CA ARG A 81 7.99 5.65 -7.36
C ARG A 81 8.67 6.16 -6.08
N SER A 82 8.21 7.26 -5.51
CA SER A 82 8.81 7.83 -4.29
C SER A 82 8.60 6.97 -3.05
N LEU A 83 7.58 6.09 -3.01
CA LEU A 83 7.26 5.24 -1.87
C LEU A 83 7.23 6.04 -0.54
N HIS A 84 6.52 7.17 -0.53
CA HIS A 84 6.45 8.09 0.62
C HIS A 84 5.95 7.42 1.91
N GLN A 85 5.22 6.31 1.80
CA GLN A 85 4.74 5.52 2.92
C GLN A 85 5.83 4.67 3.62
N LEU A 86 7.02 4.56 3.03
CA LEU A 86 8.15 3.79 3.54
C LEU A 86 9.28 4.70 4.03
N ASN A 87 10.02 4.23 5.03
CA ASN A 87 11.27 4.89 5.43
C ASN A 87 12.41 4.60 4.43
N ASP A 88 13.54 5.28 4.59
CA ASP A 88 14.64 5.21 3.63
C ASP A 88 15.23 3.80 3.50
N SER A 89 15.40 3.08 4.60
CA SER A 89 15.91 1.70 4.59
C SER A 89 14.95 0.74 3.89
N GLN A 90 13.64 0.87 4.13
CA GLN A 90 12.62 0.07 3.45
C GLN A 90 12.58 0.38 1.94
N ARG A 91 12.72 1.66 1.57
CA ARG A 91 12.75 2.08 0.18
C ARG A 91 13.97 1.50 -0.54
N GLU A 92 15.14 1.56 0.09
CA GLU A 92 16.37 0.97 -0.43
C GLU A 92 16.22 -0.54 -0.66
N ASP A 93 15.70 -1.28 0.32
CA ASP A 93 15.43 -2.72 0.23
C ASP A 93 14.48 -3.06 -0.96
N VAL A 94 13.43 -2.26 -1.19
CA VAL A 94 12.56 -2.45 -2.36
C VAL A 94 13.33 -2.28 -3.68
N PHE A 95 14.15 -1.25 -3.80
CA PHE A 95 14.93 -1.01 -5.02
C PHE A 95 16.07 -2.03 -5.20
N ASP A 96 16.64 -2.56 -4.13
CA ASP A 96 17.63 -3.64 -4.17
C ASP A 96 17.02 -4.93 -4.71
N ARG A 97 15.84 -5.32 -4.24
CA ARG A 97 15.11 -6.47 -4.79
C ARG A 97 14.78 -6.29 -6.28
N LEU A 98 14.34 -5.09 -6.68
CA LEU A 98 14.08 -4.77 -8.09
C LEU A 98 15.33 -4.85 -8.95
N LYS A 99 16.45 -4.28 -8.49
CA LYS A 99 17.76 -4.37 -9.16
C LYS A 99 18.20 -5.82 -9.32
N LEU A 100 18.05 -6.64 -8.28
CA LEU A 100 18.38 -8.07 -8.32
C LEU A 100 17.53 -8.80 -9.37
N LYS A 101 16.21 -8.58 -9.39
CA LYS A 101 15.30 -9.18 -10.38
C LYS A 101 15.65 -8.75 -11.81
N ALA A 102 15.95 -7.47 -12.02
CA ALA A 102 16.35 -6.96 -13.33
C ALA A 102 17.65 -7.62 -13.82
N THR A 103 18.65 -7.76 -12.97
CA THR A 103 19.90 -8.46 -13.29
C THR A 103 19.66 -9.94 -13.60
N GLN A 104 18.81 -10.61 -12.83
CA GLN A 104 18.44 -12.02 -13.08
C GLN A 104 17.76 -12.19 -14.44
N MET A 105 16.80 -11.31 -14.77
CA MET A 105 16.15 -11.31 -16.08
C MET A 105 17.13 -11.05 -17.22
N GLN A 106 18.06 -10.09 -17.06
CA GLN A 106 19.08 -9.81 -18.06
C GLN A 106 19.99 -11.01 -18.33
N ASN A 107 20.41 -11.71 -17.27
CA ASN A 107 21.25 -12.90 -17.39
C ASN A 107 20.53 -14.05 -18.10
N GLN A 108 19.23 -14.22 -17.84
CA GLN A 108 18.41 -15.22 -18.54
C GLN A 108 18.31 -14.94 -20.04
N ILE A 109 18.14 -13.67 -20.43
CA ILE A 109 18.08 -13.25 -21.84
C ILE A 109 19.41 -13.51 -22.54
N LEU A 110 20.55 -13.27 -21.88
CA LEU A 110 21.88 -13.50 -22.46
C LEU A 110 22.26 -14.98 -22.56
N SER A 111 21.58 -15.85 -21.81
CA SER A 111 21.79 -17.31 -21.83
C SER A 111 20.85 -18.08 -22.77
N ALA A 112 19.91 -17.39 -23.42
CA ALA A 112 18.92 -17.95 -24.34
C ALA A 112 19.33 -17.67 -25.80
#